data_AF-A0A923FE86-F1
#
_entry.id   AF-A0A923FE86-F1
#
_cell.length_a   1.000
_cell.length_b   1.000
_cell.length_c   1.000
_cell.angle_alpha   90.00
_cell.angle_beta   90.00
_cell.angle_gamma   90.00
#
_symmetry.space_group_name_H-M   'P 1'
#
loop_
_entity.id
_entity.type
_entity.pdbx_description
1 polymer ?
#
loop_
_entity_poly.entity_id
_entity_poly.type
_entity_poly.pdbx_seq_one_letter_code
_entity_poly.pdbx_strand_id
1 'polypeptide(L)' 'MKKNNKDLTKREHEVLQLLLQGDTNKRIALALGISDFTVREYVSSILRKKGVNSRGKLFSEKLSKP' A
#
# COMPACT_ATOMS: atom_id res chain seq x y z
N MET A 1 24.18 -5.80 7.17
CA MET A 1 23.58 -4.82 6.24
C MET A 1 22.08 -4.71 6.52
N LYS A 2 21.63 -3.67 7.22
CA LYS A 2 20.20 -3.46 7.48
C LYS A 2 19.56 -2.95 6.19
N LYS A 3 18.76 -3.77 5.50
CA LYS A 3 17.94 -3.31 4.37
C LYS A 3 17.11 -2.12 4.87
N ASN A 4 17.26 -0.96 4.25
CA ASN A 4 16.42 0.21 4.53
C ASN A 4 14.98 -0.15 4.14
N ASN A 5 14.24 -0.70 5.10
CA ASN A 5 12.87 -1.19 4.92
C ASN A 5 11.86 -0.04 4.70
N LYS A 6 12.33 1.16 4.37
CA LYS A 6 11.51 2.33 4.03
C LYS A 6 11.10 2.32 2.55
N ASP A 7 11.87 1.66 1.70
CA ASP A 7 11.57 1.63 0.27
C ASP A 7 10.54 0.55 -0.03
N LEU A 8 9.46 0.99 -0.68
CA LEU A 8 8.44 0.11 -1.21
C LEU A 8 9.00 -0.62 -2.44
N THR A 9 8.71 -1.91 -2.54
CA THR A 9 8.95 -2.68 -3.75
C THR A 9 8.06 -2.17 -4.89
N LYS A 10 8.34 -2.58 -6.13
CA LYS A 10 7.49 -2.24 -7.29
C LYS A 10 6.03 -2.64 -7.05
N ARG A 11 5.81 -3.85 -6.52
CA ARG A 11 4.46 -4.36 -6.26
C ARG A 11 3.75 -3.61 -5.13
N GLU A 12 4.48 -3.23 -4.08
CA GLU A 12 3.94 -2.38 -3.02
C GLU A 12 3.59 -0.97 -3.52
N HIS A 13 4.35 -0.42 -4.48
CA HIS A 13 3.99 0.85 -5.13
C HIS A 13 2.71 0.73 -5.95
N GLU A 14 2.55 -0.32 -6.75
CA GLU A 14 1.33 -0.57 -7.53
C GLU A 14 0.10 -0.67 -6.62
N VAL A 15 0.19 -1.47 -5.55
CA VAL A 15 -0.87 -1.60 -4.55
C VAL A 15 -1.15 -0.26 -3.86
N LEU A 16 -0.11 0.49 -3.49
CA LEU A 16 -0.23 1.81 -2.88
C LEU A 16 -0.97 2.79 -3.79
N GLN A 17 -0.66 2.82 -5.08
CA GLN A 17 -1.30 3.72 -6.04
C GLN A 17 -2.80 3.48 -6.14
N LEU A 18 -3.21 2.23 -6.34
CA LEU A 18 -4.63 1.85 -6.43
C LEU A 18 -5.34 2.09 -5.08
N LEU A 19 -4.67 1.77 -3.97
CA LEU A 19 -5.20 2.04 -2.64
C LEU A 19 -5.46 3.53 -2.42
N LEU A 20 -4.55 4.41 -2.85
CA LEU A 20 -4.67 5.86 -2.79
C LEU A 20 -5.66 6.45 -3.82
N GLN A 21 -6.19 5.64 -4.74
CA GLN A 21 -7.32 6.00 -5.60
C GLN A 21 -8.67 5.64 -4.96
N GLY A 22 -8.67 4.99 -3.80
CA GLY A 22 -9.89 4.58 -3.10
C GLY A 22 -10.32 3.14 -3.37
N ASP A 23 -9.52 2.35 -4.11
CA ASP A 23 -9.90 0.98 -4.42
C ASP A 23 -9.93 0.06 -3.19
N THR A 24 -10.89 -0.85 -3.19
CA THR A 24 -10.97 -1.92 -2.19
C THR A 24 -9.94 -3.01 -2.48
N ASN A 25 -9.53 -3.77 -1.47
CA ASN A 25 -8.57 -4.87 -1.66
C ASN A 25 -9.04 -5.87 -2.74
N LYS A 26 -10.35 -6.07 -2.89
CA LYS A 26 -10.93 -6.91 -3.95
C LYS A 26 -10.70 -6.33 -5.34
N ARG A 27 -10.90 -5.01 -5.53
CA ARG A 27 -10.64 -4.36 -6.82
C ARG A 27 -9.15 -4.36 -7.17
N ILE A 28 -8.30 -4.08 -6.19
CA ILE A 28 -6.84 -4.14 -6.35
C ILE A 28 -6.41 -5.56 -6.74
N ALA A 29 -6.96 -6.58 -6.08
CA ALA A 29 -6.70 -7.98 -6.37
C ALA A 29 -7.03 -8.33 -7.83
N LEU A 30 -8.21 -7.90 -8.29
CA LEU A 30 -8.63 -8.08 -9.68
C LEU A 30 -7.73 -7.33 -10.66
N ALA A 31 -7.42 -6.06 -10.40
CA ALA A 31 -6.58 -5.23 -11.26
C ALA A 31 -5.16 -5.78 -11.40
N LEU A 32 -4.63 -6.39 -10.34
CA LEU A 32 -3.26 -6.90 -10.29
C LEU A 32 -3.16 -8.41 -10.57
N GLY A 33 -4.28 -9.12 -10.72
CA GLY A 33 -4.31 -10.57 -10.95
C GLY A 33 -3.77 -11.40 -9.79
N ILE A 34 -4.02 -10.98 -8.55
CA ILE A 34 -3.57 -11.67 -7.32
C ILE A 34 -4.75 -11.89 -6.35
N SER A 35 -4.55 -12.68 -5.29
CA SER A 35 -5.59 -12.89 -4.29
C SER A 35 -5.81 -11.65 -3.41
N ASP A 36 -7.02 -11.50 -2.86
CA ASP A 36 -7.32 -10.42 -1.91
C ASP A 36 -6.47 -10.55 -0.64
N PHE A 37 -6.19 -11.79 -0.21
CA PHE A 37 -5.27 -12.09 0.88
C PHE A 37 -3.87 -11.54 0.59
N THR A 38 -3.34 -11.77 -0.61
CA THR A 38 -2.04 -11.23 -1.02
C THR A 38 -2.04 -9.70 -1.02
N VAL A 39 -3.14 -9.06 -1.43
CA VAL A 39 -3.28 -7.60 -1.33
C VAL A 39 -3.23 -7.14 0.11
N ARG A 40 -3.92 -7.81 1.04
CA ARG A 40 -3.88 -7.47 2.48
C ARG A 40 -2.44 -7.52 3.01
N GLU A 41 -1.67 -8.53 2.64
CA GLU A 41 -0.26 -8.63 3.02
C GLU A 41 0.57 -7.45 2.50
N TYR A 42 0.38 -7.07 1.22
CA TYR A 42 1.02 -5.87 0.68
C TYR A 42 0.60 -4.61 1.41
N VAL A 43 -0.70 -4.41 1.70
CA VAL A 43 -1.20 -3.26 2.45
C VAL A 43 -0.58 -3.18 3.84
N SER A 44 -0.56 -4.30 4.59
CA SER A 44 0.08 -4.39 5.90
C SER A 44 1.57 -4.04 5.84
N SER A 45 2.27 -4.52 4.81
CA SER A 45 3.67 -4.17 4.59
C SER A 45 3.85 -2.69 4.28
N ILE A 46 3.05 -2.12 3.38
CA ILE A 46 3.09 -0.69 3.02
C ILE A 46 2.87 0.19 4.26
N LEU A 47 1.84 -0.09 5.06
CA LEU A 47 1.53 0.65 6.28
C LEU A 47 2.72 0.63 7.24
N ARG A 48 3.31 -0.55 7.48
CA ARG A 48 4.51 -0.71 8.32
C ARG A 48 5.69 0.09 7.78
N LYS A 49 5.95 0.04 6.48
CA LYS A 49 7.07 0.74 5.82
C LYS A 49 6.89 2.26 5.79
N LYS A 50 5.65 2.74 5.68
CA LYS A 50 5.27 4.15 5.77
C LYS A 50 5.17 4.66 7.21
N GLY A 51 5.23 3.77 8.20
CA GLY A 51 5.12 4.14 9.62
C GLY A 51 3.72 4.60 10.02
N VAL A 52 2.70 4.22 9.26
CA VAL A 52 1.29 4.55 9.55
C VAL A 52 0.53 3.28 9.92
N ASN A 53 -0.49 3.42 10.76
CA ASN A 53 -1.26 2.29 11.28
C ASN A 53 -2.67 2.17 10.67
N SER A 54 -3.04 3.06 9.75
CA SER A 54 -4.35 2.98 9.09
C SER A 54 -4.29 3.48 7.65
N ARG A 55 -5.16 2.89 6.82
CA ARG A 55 -5.43 3.36 5.45
C ARG A 55 -5.80 4.84 5.43
N GLY A 56 -6.61 5.32 6.40
CA GLY A 56 -7.01 6.72 6.49
C GLY A 56 -5.81 7.67 6.66
N LYS A 57 -4.86 7.35 7.56
CA LYS A 57 -3.64 8.16 7.73
C LYS A 57 -2.79 8.20 6.46
N LEU A 58 -2.78 7.11 5.70
CA LEU A 58 -2.05 7.02 4.45
C LEU A 58 -2.65 7.96 3.36
N PHE A 59 -3.97 8.18 3.36
CA PHE A 59 -4.60 9.24 2.55
C PHE A 59 -4.24 10.65 3.03
N SER A 60 -4.24 10.87 4.35
CA SER A 60 -3.84 12.16 4.92
C SER A 60 -2.38 12.49 4.57
N GLU A 61 -1.47 11.51 4.57
CA GLU A 61 -0.08 11.72 4.14
C GLU A 61 0.01 12.13 2.67
N LYS A 62 -0.76 11.49 1.78
CA LYS A 62 -0.83 11.88 0.36
C LYS A 62 -1.29 13.32 0.18
N LEU A 63 -2.28 13.75 0.96
CA LEU A 63 -2.83 15.10 0.89
C LEU A 63 -1.88 16.17 1.47
N SER A 64 -0.98 15.76 2.37
CA SER A 64 -0.01 16.64 3.01
C SER A 64 1.26 16.90 2.18
N LYS A 65 1.49 16.14 1.10
CA LYS A 65 2.60 16.38 0.18
C LYS A 65 2.03 16.94 -1.14
N PRO A 66 2.29 18.23 -1.45
CA PRO A 66 1.86 18.84 -2.71
C PRO A 66 2.56 18.22 -3.93
#